data_AF-A0A9P0DQJ4-F1
#
_entry.id   AF-A0A9P0DQJ4-F1
#
_cell.length_a   1.000
_cell.length_b   1.000
_cell.length_c   1.000
_cell.angle_alpha   90.00
_cell.angle_beta   90.00
_cell.angle_gamma   90.00
#
_symmetry.space_group_name_H-M   'P 1'
#
loop_
_entity.id
_entity.type
_entity.pdbx_description
1 polymer ?
#
loop_
_entity_poly.entity_id
_entity_poly.type
_entity_poly.pdbx_seq_one_letter_code
_entity_poly.pdbx_strand_id
1 'polypeptide(L)'
;MYDFCVGCRRRKLLLYVFNKNCNSSFVTDLLAAQNNLLRNPSHELRAACFLPLKLALESKRSKLVSLSLTGLNKIIRDERFQSGPEPEDDSLWLPAQLLFATSSTPAQCEDTQVHVLRVVLSLACSAGWALNGRLVMLMLGRCAEAYDAGTQPVRAAAQAAASQTLTAFCTFLGEYSVRAIDKPKIKRLFKT
;
A
#
# COMPACT_ATOMS: atom_id res chain seq x y z
N MET A 1 2.51 13.58 -35.85
CA MET A 1 3.35 12.44 -35.43
C MET A 1 3.03 12.19 -33.96
N TYR A 2 2.13 11.26 -33.68
CA TYR A 2 1.63 10.98 -32.34
C TYR A 2 2.60 10.03 -31.62
N ASP A 3 3.51 10.57 -30.82
CA ASP A 3 4.27 9.73 -29.89
C ASP A 3 3.44 9.44 -28.65
N PHE A 4 2.73 8.32 -28.73
CA PHE A 4 2.03 7.69 -27.62
C PHE A 4 3.06 7.16 -26.62
N CYS A 5 3.50 8.00 -25.70
CA CYS A 5 4.35 7.58 -24.58
C CYS A 5 3.58 6.55 -23.73
N VAL A 6 4.00 5.29 -23.82
CA VAL A 6 3.38 4.10 -23.20
C VAL A 6 3.26 4.20 -21.67
N GLY A 7 3.97 5.15 -21.04
CA GLY A 7 3.86 5.46 -19.60
C GLY A 7 2.65 6.29 -19.16
N CYS A 8 1.83 6.84 -20.08
CA CYS A 8 0.81 7.84 -19.73
C CYS A 8 -0.61 7.28 -19.47
N ARG A 9 -0.86 5.98 -19.70
CA ARG A 9 -2.21 5.39 -19.52
C ARG A 9 -2.62 5.21 -18.04
N ARG A 10 -1.67 5.11 -17.11
CA ARG A 10 -1.95 4.94 -15.67
C ARG A 10 -2.46 6.23 -14.99
N ARG A 11 -2.16 7.41 -15.56
CA ARG A 11 -2.52 8.74 -15.01
C ARG A 11 -4.00 9.07 -15.10
N LYS A 12 -4.65 8.72 -16.22
CA LYS A 12 -6.06 9.10 -16.47
C LYS A 12 -7.02 8.47 -15.47
N LEU A 13 -6.80 7.21 -15.07
CA LEU A 13 -7.76 6.52 -14.21
C LEU A 13 -7.63 6.92 -12.73
N LEU A 14 -6.45 7.39 -12.28
CA LEU A 14 -6.28 7.95 -10.93
C LEU A 14 -6.98 9.32 -10.90
N LEU A 15 -6.61 10.24 -11.80
CA LEU A 15 -7.31 11.53 -11.95
C LEU A 15 -8.82 11.37 -12.14
N TYR A 16 -9.29 10.38 -12.91
CA TYR A 16 -10.72 10.15 -13.10
C TYR A 16 -11.44 9.73 -11.82
N VAL A 17 -10.82 8.88 -10.98
CA VAL A 17 -11.38 8.48 -9.68
C VAL A 17 -11.50 9.69 -8.74
N PHE A 18 -10.49 10.57 -8.72
CA PHE A 18 -10.47 11.75 -7.84
C PHE A 18 -11.35 12.91 -8.36
N ASN A 19 -11.34 13.16 -9.68
CA ASN A 19 -12.10 14.22 -10.34
C ASN A 19 -13.61 13.94 -10.35
N LYS A 20 -14.04 12.68 -10.57
CA LYS A 20 -15.49 12.34 -10.56
C LYS A 20 -16.11 12.26 -9.16
N ASN A 21 -15.34 12.00 -8.11
CA ASN A 21 -15.91 11.58 -6.82
C ASN A 21 -15.70 12.55 -5.64
N CYS A 22 -14.77 13.51 -5.72
CA CYS A 22 -14.50 14.39 -4.57
C CYS A 22 -14.42 15.89 -4.87
N ASN A 23 -14.54 16.35 -6.13
CA ASN A 23 -14.29 17.76 -6.48
C ASN A 23 -13.00 18.33 -5.84
N SER A 24 -12.05 17.46 -5.45
CA SER A 24 -10.85 17.90 -4.74
C SER A 24 -9.84 18.30 -5.80
N SER A 25 -9.96 19.56 -6.25
CA SER A 25 -8.94 20.24 -7.04
C SER A 25 -7.57 20.02 -6.39
N PHE A 26 -7.50 20.14 -5.07
CA PHE A 26 -6.30 19.93 -4.27
C PHE A 26 -5.57 18.62 -4.57
N VAL A 27 -6.22 17.44 -4.51
CA VAL A 27 -5.51 16.16 -4.78
C VAL A 27 -5.05 16.08 -6.24
N THR A 28 -5.84 16.66 -7.16
CA THR A 28 -5.49 16.70 -8.58
C THR A 28 -4.26 17.59 -8.82
N ASP A 29 -4.24 18.76 -8.21
CA ASP A 29 -3.17 19.75 -8.30
C ASP A 29 -1.90 19.22 -7.60
N LEU A 30 -2.06 18.55 -6.46
CA LEU A 30 -0.97 17.89 -5.73
C LEU A 30 -0.31 16.81 -6.60
N LEU A 31 -1.09 15.92 -7.22
CA LEU A 31 -0.57 14.87 -8.10
C LEU A 31 0.02 15.44 -9.41
N ALA A 32 -0.46 16.59 -9.89
CA ALA A 32 0.12 17.28 -11.03
C ALA A 32 1.48 17.91 -10.69
N ALA A 33 1.58 18.51 -9.49
CA ALA A 33 2.80 19.11 -8.96
C ALA A 33 3.92 18.09 -8.65
N GLN A 34 3.59 16.80 -8.53
CA GLN A 34 4.56 15.71 -8.35
C GLN A 34 5.54 15.46 -9.51
N ASN A 35 5.41 16.23 -10.60
CA ASN A 35 6.35 16.26 -11.72
C ASN A 35 7.36 17.42 -11.62
N ASN A 36 7.25 18.28 -10.59
CA ASN A 36 8.16 19.39 -10.36
C ASN A 36 9.36 18.96 -9.50
N LEU A 37 10.41 19.79 -9.46
CA LEU A 37 11.65 19.55 -8.70
C LEU A 37 11.43 19.39 -7.18
N LEU A 38 10.36 19.95 -6.64
CA LEU A 38 9.99 19.85 -5.22
C LEU A 38 8.85 18.85 -5.06
N ARG A 39 9.22 17.61 -4.77
CA ARG A 39 8.30 16.50 -4.60
C ARG A 39 7.86 16.43 -3.13
N ASN A 40 6.55 16.49 -2.87
CA ASN A 40 6.02 16.20 -1.53
C ASN A 40 6.45 14.80 -1.08
N PRO A 41 6.65 14.58 0.23
CA PRO A 41 6.98 13.27 0.74
C PRO A 41 5.82 12.28 0.49
N SER A 42 6.17 11.01 0.26
CA SER A 42 5.19 10.02 -0.17
C SER A 42 4.06 9.79 0.84
N HIS A 43 4.33 9.92 2.15
CA HIS A 43 3.31 9.74 3.19
C HIS A 43 2.22 10.84 3.16
N GLU A 44 2.56 12.08 2.78
CA GLU A 44 1.58 13.17 2.60
C GLU A 44 0.74 12.95 1.34
N LEU A 45 1.36 12.52 0.24
CA LEU A 45 0.65 12.16 -0.99
C LEU A 45 -0.32 11.01 -0.77
N ARG A 46 0.13 10.00 -0.03
CA ARG A 46 -0.69 8.86 0.37
C ARG A 46 -1.87 9.32 1.22
N ALA A 47 -1.65 10.17 2.23
CA ALA A 47 -2.73 10.69 3.07
C ALA A 47 -3.80 11.43 2.24
N ALA A 48 -3.37 12.32 1.34
CA ALA A 48 -4.26 13.06 0.44
C ALA A 48 -5.06 12.12 -0.50
N CYS A 49 -4.43 11.03 -0.96
CA CYS A 49 -5.07 10.08 -1.86
C CYS A 49 -5.96 9.05 -1.14
N PHE A 50 -5.58 8.59 0.05
CA PHE A 50 -6.30 7.57 0.79
C PHE A 50 -7.61 8.08 1.38
N LEU A 51 -7.68 9.35 1.79
CA LEU A 51 -8.89 9.93 2.34
C LEU A 51 -10.13 9.76 1.43
N PRO A 52 -10.15 10.24 0.17
CA PRO A 52 -11.31 10.07 -0.70
C PRO A 52 -11.53 8.60 -1.12
N LEU A 53 -10.50 7.75 -1.14
CA LEU A 53 -10.68 6.30 -1.38
C LEU A 53 -11.41 5.64 -0.21
N LYS A 54 -11.07 6.02 1.03
CA LYS A 54 -11.77 5.59 2.25
C LYS A 54 -13.24 6.02 2.20
N LEU A 55 -13.51 7.29 1.93
CA LEU A 55 -14.88 7.81 1.80
C LEU A 55 -15.68 7.08 0.69
N ALA A 56 -15.03 6.78 -0.45
CA ALA A 56 -15.65 6.03 -1.53
C ALA A 56 -15.97 4.57 -1.14
N LEU A 57 -15.10 3.94 -0.35
CA LEU A 57 -15.32 2.60 0.21
C LEU A 57 -16.48 2.59 1.23
N GLU A 58 -16.53 3.59 2.09
CA GLU A 58 -17.57 3.75 3.14
C GLU A 58 -18.94 4.17 2.57
N SER A 59 -18.98 4.73 1.35
CA SER A 59 -20.22 5.19 0.69
C SER A 59 -21.24 4.09 0.41
N LYS A 60 -20.81 2.82 0.38
CA LYS A 60 -21.59 1.63 -0.02
C LYS A 60 -22.17 1.70 -1.45
N ARG A 61 -21.80 2.70 -2.26
CA ARG A 61 -22.18 2.76 -3.67
C ARG A 61 -21.24 1.90 -4.48
N SER A 62 -21.75 0.81 -5.06
CA SER A 62 -20.95 -0.19 -5.80
C SER A 62 -19.95 0.40 -6.79
N LYS A 63 -20.34 1.43 -7.55
CA LYS A 63 -19.46 2.15 -8.48
C LYS A 63 -18.30 2.86 -7.78
N LEU A 64 -18.56 3.50 -6.64
CA LEU A 64 -17.54 4.20 -5.85
C LEU A 64 -16.60 3.21 -5.16
N VAL A 65 -17.14 2.11 -4.63
CA VAL A 65 -16.35 1.02 -4.04
C VAL A 65 -15.40 0.42 -5.08
N SER A 66 -15.90 0.09 -6.29
CA SER A 66 -15.05 -0.43 -7.38
C SER A 66 -13.94 0.54 -7.79
N LEU A 67 -14.24 1.84 -7.87
CA LEU A 67 -13.26 2.89 -8.14
C LEU A 67 -12.24 3.01 -7.00
N SER A 68 -12.67 2.88 -5.74
CA SER A 68 -11.79 2.88 -4.58
C SER A 68 -10.79 1.72 -4.64
N LEU A 69 -11.28 0.49 -4.81
CA LEU A 69 -10.44 -0.72 -4.95
C LEU A 69 -9.42 -0.60 -6.08
N THR A 70 -9.83 0.00 -7.20
CA THR A 70 -8.94 0.30 -8.34
C THR A 70 -7.89 1.35 -7.97
N GLY A 71 -8.26 2.37 -7.20
CA GLY A 71 -7.34 3.40 -6.70
C GLY A 71 -6.30 2.83 -5.75
N LEU A 72 -6.72 2.02 -4.78
CA LEU A 72 -5.84 1.32 -3.84
C LEU A 72 -4.78 0.49 -4.57
N ASN A 73 -5.20 -0.31 -5.57
CA ASN A 73 -4.29 -1.11 -6.40
C ASN A 73 -3.25 -0.28 -7.16
N LYS A 74 -3.57 0.97 -7.51
CA LYS A 74 -2.61 1.83 -8.19
C LYS A 74 -1.63 2.46 -7.23
N ILE A 75 -2.08 2.89 -6.06
CA ILE A 75 -1.19 3.48 -5.04
C ILE A 75 -0.10 2.49 -4.69
N ILE A 76 -0.43 1.22 -4.44
CA ILE A 76 0.56 0.19 -4.09
C ILE A 76 1.52 -0.18 -5.23
N ARG A 77 1.25 0.20 -6.48
CA ARG A 77 2.06 -0.12 -7.67
C ARG A 77 2.78 1.09 -8.25
N ASP A 78 2.53 2.27 -7.71
CA ASP A 78 3.06 3.52 -8.22
C ASP A 78 4.21 3.95 -7.31
N GLU A 79 5.41 3.90 -7.86
CA GLU A 79 6.67 4.18 -7.15
C GLU A 79 6.65 5.53 -6.42
N ARG A 80 5.85 6.49 -6.87
CA ARG A 80 5.74 7.81 -6.22
C ARG A 80 5.14 7.74 -4.82
N PHE A 81 4.36 6.71 -4.52
CA PHE A 81 3.81 6.48 -3.19
C PHE A 81 4.70 5.58 -2.31
N GLN A 82 5.72 4.97 -2.90
CA GLN A 82 6.67 4.07 -2.23
C GLN A 82 8.06 4.71 -2.04
N SER A 83 8.40 5.72 -2.85
CA SER A 83 9.73 6.33 -2.91
C SER A 83 10.05 7.24 -1.72
N GLY A 84 11.33 7.31 -1.36
CA GLY A 84 11.82 8.25 -0.35
C GLY A 84 11.83 7.67 1.06
N PRO A 85 12.45 8.39 2.01
CA PRO A 85 12.53 7.92 3.39
C PRO A 85 11.15 7.92 4.04
N GLU A 86 10.82 6.80 4.66
CA GLU A 86 9.69 6.75 5.56
C GLU A 86 10.00 7.52 6.87
N PRO A 87 9.04 8.21 7.48
CA PRO A 87 9.26 8.97 8.72
C PRO A 87 9.49 8.06 9.93
N GLU A 88 9.96 8.60 11.06
CA GLU A 88 10.18 7.80 12.28
C GLU A 88 8.90 7.17 12.82
N ASP A 89 7.76 7.87 12.70
CA ASP A 89 6.46 7.31 13.05
C ASP A 89 5.97 6.33 11.98
N ASP A 90 6.04 5.03 12.28
CA ASP A 90 5.60 4.01 11.33
C ASP A 90 4.08 4.00 11.05
N SER A 91 3.28 4.73 11.84
CA SER A 91 1.84 4.90 11.57
C SER A 91 1.59 5.64 10.25
N LEU A 92 2.58 6.42 9.79
CA LEU A 92 2.56 7.14 8.54
C LEU A 92 3.09 6.32 7.37
N TRP A 93 3.60 5.11 7.59
CA TRP A 93 4.12 4.28 6.50
C TRP A 93 2.98 3.72 5.66
N LEU A 94 3.29 3.35 4.40
CA LEU A 94 2.28 2.90 3.44
C LEU A 94 1.37 1.78 3.99
N PRO A 95 1.87 0.78 4.72
CA PRO A 95 1.03 -0.31 5.23
C PRO A 95 0.02 0.17 6.27
N ALA A 96 0.47 0.98 7.23
CA ALA A 96 -0.40 1.52 8.26
C ALA A 96 -1.48 2.43 7.65
N GLN A 97 -1.10 3.32 6.72
CA GLN A 97 -2.05 4.20 6.03
C GLN A 97 -3.05 3.42 5.17
N LEU A 98 -2.62 2.37 4.46
CA LEU A 98 -3.52 1.50 3.70
C LEU A 98 -4.54 0.82 4.62
N LEU A 99 -4.07 0.20 5.71
CA LEU A 99 -4.94 -0.51 6.66
C LEU A 99 -5.92 0.46 7.34
N PHE A 100 -5.50 1.69 7.62
CA PHE A 100 -6.39 2.74 8.13
C PHE A 100 -7.43 3.20 7.08
N ALA A 101 -7.02 3.31 5.81
CA ALA A 101 -7.92 3.65 4.71
C ALA A 101 -8.99 2.57 4.46
N THR A 102 -8.66 1.32 4.75
CA THR A 102 -9.56 0.16 4.59
C THR A 102 -10.15 -0.32 5.91
N SER A 103 -10.21 0.51 6.96
CA SER A 103 -10.72 0.11 8.27
C SER A 103 -12.20 -0.31 8.26
N SER A 104 -12.98 0.17 7.29
CA SER A 104 -14.40 -0.18 7.12
C SER A 104 -14.65 -1.53 6.44
N THR A 105 -13.58 -2.27 6.08
CA THR A 105 -13.67 -3.51 5.29
C THR A 105 -14.59 -4.57 5.91
N PRO A 106 -14.61 -4.83 7.22
CA PRO A 106 -15.49 -5.84 7.81
C PRO A 106 -16.98 -5.61 7.54
N ALA A 107 -17.40 -4.36 7.29
CA ALA A 107 -18.79 -4.00 6.99
C ALA A 107 -19.14 -4.04 5.48
N GLN A 108 -18.20 -4.45 4.62
CA GLN A 108 -18.39 -4.53 3.17
C GLN A 108 -18.89 -5.91 2.73
N CYS A 109 -19.35 -6.03 1.48
CA CYS A 109 -19.68 -7.34 0.91
C CYS A 109 -18.44 -8.22 0.74
N GLU A 110 -18.65 -9.54 0.70
CA GLU A 110 -17.62 -10.56 0.56
C GLU A 110 -16.59 -10.24 -0.54
N ASP A 111 -17.06 -9.93 -1.75
CA ASP A 111 -16.18 -9.59 -2.88
C ASP A 111 -15.23 -8.43 -2.58
N THR A 112 -15.75 -7.40 -1.89
CA THR A 112 -14.96 -6.23 -1.51
C THR A 112 -13.94 -6.58 -0.43
N GLN A 113 -14.32 -7.40 0.56
CA GLN A 113 -13.41 -7.87 1.60
C GLN A 113 -12.25 -8.68 0.99
N VAL A 114 -12.56 -9.65 0.13
CA VAL A 114 -11.57 -10.45 -0.59
C VAL A 114 -10.64 -9.55 -1.43
N HIS A 115 -11.19 -8.55 -2.12
CA HIS A 115 -10.39 -7.63 -2.92
C HIS A 115 -9.44 -6.79 -2.06
N VAL A 116 -9.89 -6.27 -0.91
CA VAL A 116 -9.02 -5.54 0.02
C VAL A 116 -7.89 -6.44 0.53
N LEU A 117 -8.19 -7.68 0.93
CA LEU A 117 -7.17 -8.63 1.37
C LEU A 117 -6.14 -8.94 0.27
N ARG A 118 -6.57 -8.97 -1.00
CA ARG A 118 -5.65 -9.09 -2.14
C ARG A 118 -4.76 -7.86 -2.33
N VAL A 119 -5.26 -6.66 -2.01
CA VAL A 119 -4.43 -5.43 -2.02
C VAL A 119 -3.38 -5.50 -0.90
N VAL A 120 -3.79 -5.90 0.32
CA VAL A 120 -2.88 -6.11 1.46
C VAL A 120 -1.80 -7.13 1.11
N LEU A 121 -2.18 -8.26 0.51
CA LEU A 121 -1.24 -9.27 0.01
C LEU A 121 -0.30 -8.71 -1.07
N SER A 122 -0.83 -7.97 -2.04
CA SER A 122 0.00 -7.39 -3.10
C SER A 122 1.01 -6.37 -2.57
N LEU A 123 0.67 -5.65 -1.49
CA LEU A 123 1.62 -4.83 -0.76
C LEU A 123 2.65 -5.71 -0.05
N ALA A 124 2.19 -6.75 0.67
CA ALA A 124 3.02 -7.69 1.41
C ALA A 124 4.18 -8.29 0.57
N CYS A 125 3.92 -8.52 -0.72
CA CYS A 125 4.86 -9.14 -1.64
C CYS A 125 5.58 -8.15 -2.57
N SER A 126 5.45 -6.84 -2.36
CA SER A 126 6.15 -5.85 -3.20
C SER A 126 7.65 -5.80 -2.86
N ALA A 127 8.50 -5.52 -3.85
CA ALA A 127 9.96 -5.57 -3.72
C ALA A 127 10.60 -4.25 -3.21
N GLY A 128 9.81 -3.27 -2.74
CA GLY A 128 10.26 -1.89 -2.61
C GLY A 128 9.91 -1.16 -1.31
N TRP A 129 9.50 -1.86 -0.25
CA TRP A 129 8.96 -1.22 0.95
C TRP A 129 9.68 -1.68 2.23
N ALA A 130 9.87 -0.73 3.15
CA ALA A 130 10.41 -0.99 4.46
C ALA A 130 9.31 -1.60 5.34
N LEU A 131 9.47 -2.86 5.75
CA LEU A 131 8.64 -3.48 6.76
C LEU A 131 9.42 -3.62 8.05
N ASN A 132 8.88 -3.06 9.13
CA ASN A 132 9.30 -3.42 10.47
C ASN A 132 8.34 -4.47 11.05
N GLY A 133 8.76 -5.15 12.13
CA GLY A 133 7.95 -6.21 12.75
C GLY A 133 6.58 -5.73 13.24
N ARG A 134 6.46 -4.46 13.65
CA ARG A 134 5.19 -3.87 14.10
C ARG A 134 4.16 -3.81 12.98
N LEU A 135 4.57 -3.36 11.79
CA LEU A 135 3.69 -3.28 10.62
C LEU A 135 3.28 -4.66 10.10
N VAL A 136 4.19 -5.64 10.16
CA VAL A 136 3.85 -7.04 9.85
C VAL A 136 2.77 -7.55 10.80
N MET A 137 2.94 -7.36 12.11
CA MET A 137 1.94 -7.75 13.09
C MET A 137 0.60 -7.05 12.88
N LEU A 138 0.62 -5.77 12.49
CA LEU A 138 -0.60 -5.02 12.17
C LEU A 138 -1.34 -5.63 10.96
N MET A 139 -0.63 -6.00 9.90
CA MET A 139 -1.21 -6.68 8.73
C MET A 139 -1.76 -8.07 9.08
N LEU A 140 -1.04 -8.83 9.90
CA LEU A 140 -1.49 -10.15 10.37
C LEU A 140 -2.72 -10.03 11.26
N GLY A 141 -2.79 -9.01 12.13
CA GLY A 141 -3.98 -8.72 12.94
C GLY A 141 -5.21 -8.48 12.06
N ARG A 142 -5.06 -7.72 10.97
CA ARG A 142 -6.15 -7.51 9.99
C ARG A 142 -6.56 -8.78 9.26
N CYS A 143 -5.61 -9.66 8.94
CA CYS A 143 -5.93 -10.96 8.36
C CYS A 143 -6.66 -11.85 9.38
N ALA A 144 -6.25 -11.85 10.66
CA ALA A 144 -6.91 -12.61 11.72
C ALA A 144 -8.35 -12.15 11.94
N GLU A 145 -8.58 -10.83 12.07
CA GLU A 145 -9.93 -10.26 12.17
C GLU A 145 -10.84 -10.69 11.00
N ALA A 146 -10.32 -10.63 9.77
CA ALA A 146 -11.06 -11.05 8.58
C ALA A 146 -11.28 -12.57 8.53
N TYR A 147 -10.34 -13.36 9.06
CA TYR A 147 -10.47 -14.81 9.14
C TYR A 147 -11.55 -15.22 10.15
N ASP A 148 -11.60 -14.58 11.32
CA ASP A 148 -12.54 -14.94 12.38
C ASP A 148 -13.98 -14.54 12.03
N ALA A 149 -14.16 -13.35 11.44
CA ALA A 149 -15.47 -12.80 11.11
C ALA A 149 -15.98 -13.17 9.70
N GLY A 150 -15.09 -13.65 8.82
CA GLY A 150 -15.36 -13.80 7.40
C GLY A 150 -16.06 -15.10 7.00
N THR A 151 -16.66 -15.08 5.83
CA THR A 151 -17.12 -16.27 5.11
C THR A 151 -15.94 -17.07 4.55
N GLN A 152 -16.18 -18.28 4.03
CA GLN A 152 -15.11 -19.14 3.51
C GLN A 152 -14.19 -18.46 2.46
N PRO A 153 -14.68 -17.67 1.50
CA PRO A 153 -13.82 -16.94 0.56
C PRO A 153 -12.95 -15.88 1.24
N VAL A 154 -13.50 -15.14 2.21
CA VAL A 154 -12.75 -14.15 3.01
C VAL A 154 -11.67 -14.84 3.84
N ARG A 155 -12.00 -15.96 4.50
CA ARG A 155 -11.05 -16.77 5.28
C ARG A 155 -9.90 -17.28 4.42
N ALA A 156 -10.20 -17.80 3.23
CA ALA A 156 -9.18 -18.27 2.29
C ALA A 156 -8.25 -17.11 1.84
N ALA A 157 -8.83 -15.96 1.51
CA ALA A 157 -8.06 -14.77 1.14
C ALA A 157 -7.20 -14.24 2.30
N ALA A 158 -7.74 -14.23 3.52
CA ALA A 158 -7.05 -13.79 4.73
C ALA A 158 -5.89 -14.72 5.08
N GLN A 159 -6.11 -16.04 5.03
CA GLN A 159 -5.07 -17.04 5.26
C GLN A 159 -3.95 -16.94 4.22
N ALA A 160 -4.29 -16.77 2.94
CA ALA A 160 -3.30 -16.55 1.88
C ALA A 160 -2.50 -15.26 2.10
N ALA A 161 -3.17 -14.16 2.46
CA ALA A 161 -2.54 -12.89 2.77
C ALA A 161 -1.58 -13.01 3.96
N ALA A 162 -2.01 -13.62 5.06
CA ALA A 162 -1.19 -13.81 6.26
C ALA A 162 0.03 -14.70 5.97
N SER A 163 -0.18 -15.85 5.34
CA SER A 163 0.89 -16.82 5.03
C SER A 163 1.97 -16.21 4.12
N GLN A 164 1.55 -15.52 3.07
CA GLN A 164 2.51 -14.89 2.15
C GLN A 164 3.16 -13.64 2.74
N THR A 165 2.48 -12.89 3.61
CA THR A 165 3.10 -11.78 4.36
C THR A 165 4.23 -12.29 5.25
N LEU A 166 3.98 -13.37 6.01
CA LEU A 166 5.01 -14.01 6.84
C LEU A 166 6.15 -14.56 5.98
N THR A 167 5.83 -15.24 4.87
CA THR A 167 6.85 -15.78 3.96
C THR A 167 7.73 -14.67 3.39
N ALA A 168 7.13 -13.58 2.90
CA ALA A 168 7.87 -12.45 2.37
C ALA A 168 8.77 -11.81 3.43
N PHE A 169 8.26 -11.63 4.66
CA PHE A 169 9.03 -11.07 5.76
C PHE A 169 10.17 -11.99 6.22
N CYS A 170 9.95 -13.30 6.30
CA CYS A 170 11.00 -14.27 6.63
C CYS A 170 12.08 -14.33 5.55
N THR A 171 11.71 -14.30 4.26
CA THR A 171 12.66 -14.22 3.15
C THR A 171 13.49 -12.96 3.24
N PHE A 172 12.85 -11.81 3.51
CA PHE A 172 13.54 -10.54 3.76
C PHE A 172 14.54 -10.67 4.90
N LEU A 173 14.13 -11.16 6.08
CA LEU A 173 15.07 -11.35 7.21
C LEU A 173 16.21 -12.33 6.87
N GLY A 174 15.92 -13.39 6.12
CA GLY A 174 16.89 -14.36 5.62
C GLY A 174 17.97 -13.69 4.76
N GLU A 175 17.56 -12.91 3.75
CA GLU A 175 18.50 -12.16 2.91
C GLU A 175 19.35 -11.18 3.73
N TYR A 176 18.76 -10.51 4.72
CA TYR A 176 19.50 -9.59 5.60
C TYR A 176 20.52 -10.33 6.45
N SER A 177 20.18 -11.50 6.98
CA SER A 177 21.11 -12.32 7.76
C SER A 177 22.28 -12.82 6.90
N VAL A 178 22.03 -13.28 5.67
CA VAL A 178 23.08 -13.72 4.74
C VAL A 178 23.99 -12.55 4.35
N ARG A 179 23.42 -11.37 4.00
CA ARG A 179 24.20 -10.16 3.70
C ARG A 179 25.01 -9.65 4.89
N ALA A 180 24.54 -9.87 6.11
CA ALA A 180 25.30 -9.53 7.33
C ALA A 180 26.48 -10.49 7.55
N ILE A 181 26.35 -11.76 7.13
CA ILE A 181 27.42 -12.77 7.20
C ILE A 181 28.46 -12.53 6.08
N ASP A 182 28.04 -12.03 4.91
CA ASP A 182 28.92 -11.66 3.78
C ASP A 182 29.70 -10.33 3.96
N LYS A 183 29.79 -9.81 5.20
CA LYS A 183 30.79 -8.81 5.58
C LYS A 183 32.01 -9.41 6.28
N PRO A 184 32.92 -10.17 5.62
CA PRO A 184 34.25 -10.41 6.16
C PRO A 184 35.20 -9.30 5.71
N LYS A 185 35.26 -8.19 6.47
CA LYS A 185 36.46 -7.33 6.74
C LYS A 185 36.08 -5.95 7.32
N ILE A 186 35.69 -5.92 8.59
CA ILE A 186 36.10 -4.83 9.51
C ILE A 186 36.75 -5.49 10.73
N LYS A 187 37.87 -6.18 10.47
CA LYS A 187 38.92 -6.46 11.46
C LYS A 187 40.17 -5.69 11.07
N ARG A 188 40.06 -4.37 10.91
CA ARG A 188 41.15 -3.38 10.95
C ARG A 188 40.53 -2.02 11.25
N LEU A 189 40.31 -1.74 12.53
CA LEU A 189 40.16 -0.36 13.05
C LEU A 189 40.19 -0.31 14.59
N PHE A 190 40.22 -1.46 15.28
CA PHE A 190 40.60 -1.51 16.69
C PHE A 190 41.62 -2.64 16.93
N LYS A 191 42.90 -2.32 16.69
CA LYS A 191 44.05 -2.85 17.45
C LYS A 191 45.30 -2.07 17.03
N THR A 192 45.73 -1.19 17.96
CA THR A 192 46.99 -0.44 18.05
C THR A 192 47.30 0.55 16.93
#